data_AF-A0A1Q3ERM0-F1
#
_entry.id   AF-A0A1Q3ERM0-F1
#
_cell.length_a   1.000
_cell.length_b   1.000
_cell.length_c   1.000
_cell.angle_alpha   90.00
_cell.angle_beta   90.00
_cell.angle_gamma   90.00
#
_symmetry.space_group_name_H-M   'P 1'
#
loop_
_entity.id
_entity.type
_entity.pdbx_description
1 polymer ?
#
loop_
_entity_poly.entity_id
_entity_poly.type
_entity_poly.pdbx_seq_one_letter_code
_entity_poly.pdbx_strand_id
1 'polypeptide(L)'
;MTPFPALPGFYRLLFLYFEPVSTISPALLIWLWPGATWFHHQLVPSLEPSPPSSSLDAHTVLAVWQLGNCYMLLGLISSLVFRAVRDALRGNPVAQERIIGSALTALAIADITHVLATFIGLPSDLQFNIVSWNGTTHGNITFTLFLFSVRIAWFLGIGRRRYYYVTVPRPSKSYRESERFDIQLGLPMSFVCDNVSPWWGWWYMSGGARSSALVPCCVFFCHAKIDWIRRSF
;
A
#
# COMPACT_ATOMS: atom_id res chain seq x y z
N MET A 1 23.65 -7.87 12.91
CA MET A 1 22.48 -7.53 12.08
C MET A 1 22.96 -7.00 10.74
N THR A 2 22.43 -7.48 9.61
CA THR A 2 22.74 -6.88 8.29
C THR A 2 22.21 -5.45 8.22
N PRO A 3 23.02 -4.49 7.70
CA PRO A 3 22.59 -3.11 7.54
C PRO A 3 21.48 -3.03 6.49
N PHE A 4 20.47 -2.21 6.74
CA PHE A 4 19.40 -1.92 5.78
C PHE A 4 19.23 -0.40 5.63
N PRO A 5 20.05 0.25 4.80
CA PRO A 5 20.02 1.71 4.65
C PRO A 5 18.66 2.27 4.26
N ALA A 6 17.88 1.53 3.44
CA ALA A 6 16.54 1.97 3.04
C ALA A 6 15.48 1.84 4.15
N LEU A 7 15.69 1.06 5.20
CA LEU A 7 14.78 0.96 6.35
C LEU A 7 15.59 0.85 7.65
N PRO A 8 16.08 1.99 8.19
CA PRO A 8 16.87 2.00 9.41
C PRO A 8 16.00 2.03 10.66
N GLY A 9 16.55 1.53 11.78
CA GLY A 9 16.02 1.74 13.13
C GLY A 9 14.54 1.38 13.29
N PHE A 10 13.73 2.36 13.69
CA PHE A 10 12.30 2.20 13.93
C PHE A 10 11.52 1.71 12.70
N TYR A 11 11.81 2.24 11.51
CA TYR A 11 11.14 1.82 10.27
C TYR A 11 11.38 0.34 9.96
N ARG A 12 12.55 -0.18 10.33
CA ARG A 12 12.85 -1.61 10.21
C ARG A 12 11.93 -2.43 11.10
N LEU A 13 11.80 -2.04 12.36
CA LEU A 13 10.99 -2.75 13.34
C LEU A 13 9.52 -2.76 12.91
N LEU A 14 9.02 -1.60 12.49
CA LEU A 14 7.63 -1.46 12.07
C LEU A 14 7.34 -2.25 10.78
N PHE A 15 8.07 -1.97 9.70
CA PHE A 15 7.71 -2.49 8.37
C PHE A 15 8.19 -3.92 8.09
N LEU A 16 9.21 -4.45 8.78
CA LEU A 16 9.66 -5.84 8.58
C LEU A 16 9.07 -6.81 9.60
N TYR A 17 8.46 -6.34 10.69
CA TYR A 17 7.97 -7.20 11.76
C TYR A 17 6.54 -6.87 12.15
N PHE A 18 6.27 -5.69 12.70
CA PHE A 18 4.94 -5.35 13.20
C PHE A 18 3.88 -5.34 12.09
N GLU A 19 4.16 -4.68 10.97
CA GLU A 19 3.22 -4.63 9.85
C GLU A 19 2.93 -6.03 9.31
N PRO A 20 3.91 -6.86 8.91
CA PRO A 20 3.64 -8.22 8.46
C PRO A 20 2.84 -9.06 9.44
N VAL A 21 3.17 -9.00 10.73
CA VAL A 21 2.42 -9.72 11.77
C VAL A 21 0.98 -9.23 11.80
N SER A 22 0.77 -7.91 11.86
CA SER A 22 -0.58 -7.31 11.89
C SER A 22 -1.42 -7.63 10.66
N THR A 23 -0.80 -7.82 9.49
CA THR A 23 -1.50 -8.19 8.25
C THR A 23 -1.68 -9.70 8.10
N ILE A 24 -0.81 -10.53 8.67
CA ILE A 24 -0.95 -12.01 8.61
C ILE A 24 -1.97 -12.48 9.66
N SER A 25 -2.01 -11.87 10.84
CA SER A 25 -2.89 -12.28 11.93
C SER A 25 -4.37 -12.38 11.51
N PRO A 26 -4.99 -11.40 10.83
CA PRO A 26 -6.36 -11.50 10.33
C PRO A 26 -6.59 -12.70 9.42
N ALA A 27 -5.64 -13.04 8.53
CA ALA A 27 -5.76 -14.20 7.65
C ALA A 27 -5.85 -15.50 8.45
N LEU A 28 -5.02 -15.64 9.48
CA LEU A 28 -5.06 -16.80 10.39
C LEU A 28 -6.38 -16.85 11.18
N LEU A 29 -6.86 -15.72 11.67
CA LEU A 29 -8.15 -15.64 12.38
C LEU A 29 -9.33 -16.05 11.49
N ILE A 30 -9.30 -15.66 10.21
CA ILE A 30 -10.33 -15.98 9.21
C ILE A 30 -10.32 -17.48 8.86
N TRP A 31 -9.15 -18.07 8.65
CA TRP A 31 -9.04 -19.45 8.14
C TRP A 31 -9.06 -20.53 9.21
N LEU A 32 -8.55 -20.22 10.40
CA LEU A 32 -8.37 -21.20 11.47
C LEU A 32 -9.43 -21.01 12.55
N TRP A 33 -9.18 -20.09 13.47
CA TRP A 33 -10.03 -19.79 14.61
C TRP A 33 -9.84 -18.32 14.97
N PRO A 34 -10.92 -17.54 15.21
CA PRO A 34 -12.31 -17.96 15.40
C PRO A 34 -13.13 -18.23 14.12
N GLY A 35 -12.54 -18.03 12.94
CA GLY A 35 -13.13 -18.37 11.64
C GLY A 35 -13.81 -17.18 10.93
N ALA A 36 -14.26 -17.44 9.69
CA ALA A 36 -14.81 -16.41 8.80
C ALA A 36 -16.08 -15.75 9.34
N THR A 37 -17.00 -16.49 9.95
CA THR A 37 -18.25 -15.93 10.49
C THR A 37 -17.99 -14.94 11.62
N TRP A 38 -17.08 -15.29 12.53
CA TRP A 38 -16.67 -14.39 13.59
C TRP A 38 -15.98 -13.14 13.02
N PHE A 39 -15.06 -13.31 12.07
CA PHE A 39 -14.36 -12.17 11.48
C PHE A 39 -15.31 -11.25 10.73
N HIS A 40 -16.28 -11.81 9.98
CA HIS A 40 -17.35 -11.06 9.35
C HIS A 40 -18.12 -10.21 10.36
N HIS A 41 -18.51 -10.80 11.49
CA HIS A 41 -19.17 -10.07 12.58
C HIS A 41 -18.30 -8.95 13.16
N GLN A 42 -16.97 -9.10 13.16
CA GLN A 42 -16.06 -8.04 13.60
C GLN A 42 -15.88 -6.91 12.59
N LEU A 43 -16.32 -7.04 11.33
CA LEU A 43 -16.18 -5.98 10.33
C LEU A 43 -16.96 -4.71 10.72
N VAL A 44 -18.08 -4.88 11.44
CA VAL A 44 -18.89 -3.78 11.97
C VAL A 44 -19.04 -3.98 13.48
N PRO A 45 -18.75 -2.96 14.31
CA PRO A 45 -18.96 -3.05 15.75
C PRO A 45 -20.41 -3.40 16.09
N SER A 46 -20.60 -4.42 16.92
CA SER A 46 -21.91 -4.83 17.43
C SER A 46 -21.74 -5.38 18.85
N LEU A 47 -22.74 -5.13 19.69
CA LEU A 47 -22.83 -5.69 21.04
C LEU A 47 -23.40 -7.11 21.04
N GLU A 48 -24.03 -7.52 19.93
CA GLU A 48 -24.59 -8.86 19.79
C GLU A 48 -23.49 -9.93 19.68
N PRO A 49 -23.72 -11.13 20.21
CA PRO A 49 -22.77 -12.23 20.03
C PRO A 49 -22.67 -12.60 18.55
N SER A 50 -21.48 -13.08 18.15
CA SER A 50 -21.27 -13.58 16.79
C SER A 50 -22.28 -14.67 16.48
N PRO A 51 -22.95 -14.62 15.32
CA PRO A 51 -23.93 -15.63 14.97
C PRO A 51 -23.23 -16.99 14.69
N PRO A 52 -23.96 -18.11 14.76
CA PRO A 52 -23.40 -19.43 14.50
C PRO A 52 -22.89 -19.55 13.07
N SER A 53 -21.87 -20.38 12.83
CA SER A 53 -21.18 -20.46 11.54
C SER A 53 -22.06 -20.84 10.34
N SER A 54 -23.20 -21.48 10.59
CA SER A 54 -24.20 -21.86 9.57
C SER A 54 -25.12 -20.73 9.12
N SER A 55 -25.04 -19.55 9.73
CA SER A 55 -25.91 -18.40 9.43
C SER A 55 -25.45 -17.53 8.26
N LEU A 56 -24.17 -17.65 7.86
CA LEU A 56 -23.58 -16.82 6.82
C LEU A 56 -23.72 -17.51 5.46
N ASP A 57 -24.15 -16.78 4.44
CA ASP A 57 -24.28 -17.33 3.09
C ASP A 57 -22.92 -17.65 2.47
N ALA A 58 -22.91 -18.58 1.52
CA ALA A 58 -21.67 -19.07 0.90
C ALA A 58 -20.89 -17.98 0.15
N HIS A 59 -21.56 -16.97 -0.42
CA HIS A 59 -20.89 -15.88 -1.13
C HIS A 59 -20.15 -14.98 -0.16
N THR A 60 -20.75 -14.66 0.98
CA THR A 60 -20.09 -13.86 2.02
C THR A 60 -18.93 -14.61 2.67
N VAL A 61 -19.09 -15.91 2.94
CA VAL A 61 -17.97 -16.74 3.45
C VAL A 61 -16.79 -16.70 2.47
N LEU A 62 -17.05 -16.88 1.18
CA LEU A 62 -16.01 -16.82 0.15
C LEU A 62 -15.36 -15.43 0.10
N ALA A 63 -16.12 -14.34 0.18
CA ALA A 63 -15.60 -12.98 0.19
C ALA A 63 -14.65 -12.74 1.37
N VAL A 64 -15.01 -13.21 2.57
CA VAL A 64 -14.17 -13.09 3.78
C VAL A 64 -12.90 -13.94 3.66
N TRP A 65 -12.97 -15.13 3.07
CA TRP A 65 -11.77 -15.92 2.78
C TRP A 65 -10.83 -15.27 1.78
N GLN A 66 -11.37 -14.62 0.74
CA GLN A 66 -10.56 -13.85 -0.21
C GLN A 66 -9.92 -12.63 0.47
N LEU A 67 -10.64 -11.97 1.38
CA LEU A 67 -10.07 -10.91 2.22
C LEU A 67 -8.88 -11.44 3.05
N GLY A 68 -9.01 -12.64 3.65
CA GLY A 68 -7.90 -13.31 4.33
C GLY A 68 -6.70 -13.56 3.42
N ASN A 69 -6.92 -13.97 2.16
CA ASN A 69 -5.85 -14.13 1.18
C ASN A 69 -5.12 -12.82 0.89
N CYS A 70 -5.86 -11.71 0.71
CA CYS A 70 -5.27 -10.40 0.50
C CYS A 70 -4.40 -9.95 1.69
N TYR A 71 -4.87 -10.19 2.91
CA TYR A 71 -4.13 -9.89 4.14
C TYR A 71 -2.83 -10.71 4.26
N MET A 72 -2.89 -12.01 3.99
CA MET A 72 -1.70 -12.87 3.97
C MET A 72 -0.71 -12.41 2.89
N LEU A 73 -1.18 -12.11 1.68
CA LEU A 73 -0.35 -11.63 0.58
C LEU A 73 0.38 -10.33 0.96
N LEU A 74 -0.33 -9.38 1.56
CA LEU A 74 0.25 -8.11 2.00
C LEU A 74 1.40 -8.33 3.00
N GLY A 75 1.17 -9.20 4.00
CA GLY A 75 2.19 -9.53 4.98
C GLY A 75 3.37 -10.31 4.40
N LEU A 76 3.13 -11.18 3.42
CA LEU A 76 4.20 -11.87 2.69
C LEU A 76 5.04 -10.90 1.86
N ILE A 77 4.44 -9.89 1.22
CA ILE A 77 5.19 -8.86 0.50
C ILE A 77 6.07 -8.07 1.47
N SER A 78 5.50 -7.51 2.54
CA SER A 78 6.27 -6.71 3.51
C SER A 78 7.33 -7.53 4.26
N SER A 79 7.11 -8.85 4.43
CA SER A 79 8.07 -9.73 5.12
C SER A 79 9.13 -10.32 4.19
N LEU A 80 8.78 -10.85 3.03
CA LEU A 80 9.71 -11.53 2.13
C LEU A 80 10.36 -10.56 1.15
N VAL A 81 9.58 -9.71 0.48
CA VAL A 81 10.10 -8.83 -0.58
C VAL A 81 11.04 -7.79 0.02
N PHE A 82 10.71 -7.18 1.16
CA PHE A 82 11.59 -6.18 1.77
C PHE A 82 12.93 -6.80 2.23
N ARG A 83 12.91 -8.06 2.70
CA ARG A 83 14.13 -8.79 3.05
C ARG A 83 14.92 -9.18 1.82
N ALA A 84 14.26 -9.58 0.74
CA ALA A 84 14.90 -9.84 -0.54
C ALA A 84 15.60 -8.58 -1.07
N VAL A 85 14.95 -7.41 -1.01
CA VAL A 85 15.55 -6.12 -1.41
C VAL A 85 16.79 -5.79 -0.56
N ARG A 86 16.69 -5.96 0.77
CA ARG A 86 17.83 -5.79 1.67
C ARG A 86 19.00 -6.68 1.28
N ASP A 87 18.72 -7.96 1.00
CA ASP A 87 19.75 -8.98 0.81
C ASP A 87 20.36 -8.97 -0.59
N ALA A 88 19.57 -8.69 -1.63
CA ALA A 88 20.02 -8.64 -3.02
C ALA A 88 20.74 -7.32 -3.38
N LEU A 89 20.36 -6.19 -2.77
CA LEU A 89 20.86 -4.86 -3.16
C LEU A 89 21.76 -4.21 -2.12
N ARG A 90 22.54 -4.99 -1.35
CA ARG A 90 23.36 -4.51 -0.22
C ARG A 90 24.30 -3.35 -0.56
N GLY A 91 24.83 -3.30 -1.78
CA GLY A 91 25.74 -2.27 -2.25
C GLY A 91 25.09 -1.05 -2.91
N ASN A 92 23.76 -1.05 -3.10
CA ASN A 92 23.08 0.02 -3.85
C ASN A 92 21.91 0.61 -3.03
N PRO A 93 22.20 1.55 -2.11
CA PRO A 93 21.16 2.14 -1.25
C PRO A 93 20.15 2.98 -2.04
N VAL A 94 20.54 3.52 -3.20
CA VAL A 94 19.64 4.26 -4.10
C VAL A 94 18.58 3.34 -4.69
N ALA A 95 18.99 2.19 -5.23
CA ALA A 95 18.06 1.19 -5.77
C ALA A 95 17.18 0.59 -4.67
N GLN A 96 17.74 0.31 -3.48
CA GLN A 96 16.94 -0.12 -2.34
C GLN A 96 15.86 0.89 -1.99
N GLU A 97 16.21 2.17 -1.86
CA GLU A 97 15.24 3.21 -1.51
C GLU A 97 14.20 3.42 -2.61
N ARG A 98 14.56 3.29 -3.89
CA ARG A 98 13.59 3.37 -5.00
C ARG A 98 12.56 2.24 -4.93
N ILE A 99 13.00 0.98 -4.77
CA ILE A 99 12.07 -0.18 -4.73
C ILE A 99 11.21 -0.15 -3.47
N ILE A 100 11.81 0.11 -2.31
CA ILE A 100 11.05 0.25 -1.06
C ILE A 100 10.11 1.44 -1.14
N GLY A 101 10.55 2.55 -1.71
CA GLY A 101 9.72 3.73 -1.94
C GLY A 101 8.50 3.42 -2.79
N SER A 102 8.66 2.72 -3.93
CA SER A 102 7.53 2.29 -4.76
C SER A 102 6.54 1.40 -4.00
N ALA A 103 7.03 0.46 -3.19
CA ALA A 103 6.17 -0.38 -2.37
C ALA A 103 5.43 0.42 -1.29
N LEU A 104 6.15 1.29 -0.56
CA LEU A 104 5.55 2.16 0.46
C LEU A 104 4.54 3.15 -0.14
N THR A 105 4.73 3.57 -1.39
CA THR A 105 3.75 4.40 -2.14
C THR A 105 2.46 3.62 -2.36
N ALA A 106 2.56 2.40 -2.89
CA ALA A 106 1.39 1.55 -3.12
C ALA A 106 0.64 1.29 -1.79
N LEU A 107 1.38 1.01 -0.72
CA LEU A 107 0.82 0.82 0.62
C LEU A 107 0.15 2.08 1.16
N ALA A 108 0.77 3.25 0.98
CA ALA A 108 0.19 4.53 1.43
C ALA A 108 -1.13 4.86 0.71
N ILE A 109 -1.24 4.54 -0.58
CA ILE A 109 -2.49 4.65 -1.33
C ILE A 109 -3.53 3.66 -0.77
N ALA A 110 -3.12 2.41 -0.57
CA ALA A 110 -3.98 1.38 0.01
C ALA A 110 -4.52 1.80 1.38
N ASP A 111 -3.69 2.37 2.27
CA ASP A 111 -4.10 2.86 3.58
C ASP A 111 -5.25 3.87 3.48
N ILE A 112 -5.11 4.89 2.63
CA ILE A 112 -6.13 5.92 2.46
C ILE A 112 -7.43 5.29 1.96
N THR A 113 -7.34 4.47 0.90
CA THR A 113 -8.53 3.83 0.34
C THR A 113 -9.21 2.90 1.33
N HIS A 114 -8.44 2.20 2.16
CA HIS A 114 -8.94 1.28 3.19
C HIS A 114 -9.64 2.03 4.32
N VAL A 115 -9.03 3.12 4.82
CA VAL A 115 -9.64 3.97 5.85
C VAL A 115 -10.92 4.59 5.34
N LEU A 116 -10.92 5.15 4.12
CA LEU A 116 -12.12 5.75 3.52
C LEU A 116 -13.23 4.72 3.31
N ALA A 117 -12.92 3.55 2.75
CA ALA A 117 -13.89 2.50 2.52
C ALA A 117 -14.50 1.99 3.84
N THR A 118 -13.65 1.82 4.87
CA THR A 118 -14.10 1.41 6.21
C THR A 118 -15.01 2.49 6.81
N PHE A 119 -14.59 3.76 6.76
CA PHE A 119 -15.36 4.86 7.35
C PHE A 119 -16.73 5.05 6.67
N ILE A 120 -16.80 4.97 5.34
CA ILE A 120 -18.06 5.06 4.58
C ILE A 120 -18.94 3.83 4.83
N GLY A 121 -18.33 2.65 5.01
CA GLY A 121 -19.05 1.41 5.30
C GLY A 121 -19.59 1.30 6.72
N LEU A 122 -19.09 2.12 7.67
CA LEU A 122 -19.60 2.14 9.03
C LEU A 122 -20.97 2.81 9.11
N PRO A 123 -21.89 2.28 9.95
CA PRO A 123 -23.13 2.97 10.32
C PRO A 123 -22.85 4.38 10.87
N SER A 124 -23.69 5.35 10.52
CA SER A 124 -23.46 6.77 10.84
C SER A 124 -23.35 7.07 12.34
N ASP A 125 -24.03 6.26 13.16
CA ASP A 125 -23.98 6.30 14.63
C ASP A 125 -22.63 5.85 15.21
N LEU A 126 -21.91 4.98 14.48
CA LEU A 126 -20.60 4.45 14.89
C LEU A 126 -19.42 5.23 14.29
N GLN A 127 -19.61 5.96 13.19
CA GLN A 127 -18.53 6.67 12.47
C GLN A 127 -17.70 7.59 13.37
N PHE A 128 -18.33 8.29 14.32
CA PHE A 128 -17.65 9.22 15.23
C PHE A 128 -17.57 8.74 16.67
N ASN A 129 -18.17 7.59 16.99
CA ASN A 129 -18.13 7.00 18.32
C ASN A 129 -16.91 6.09 18.49
N ILE A 130 -15.73 6.70 18.52
CA ILE A 130 -14.43 6.00 18.55
C ILE A 130 -14.32 5.01 19.72
N VAL A 131 -14.96 5.32 20.86
CA VAL A 131 -14.92 4.46 22.07
C VAL A 131 -15.68 3.15 21.87
N SER A 132 -16.68 3.14 20.99
CA SER A 132 -17.50 1.95 20.68
C SER A 132 -16.87 1.03 19.64
N TRP A 133 -15.74 1.40 19.06
CA TRP A 133 -15.09 0.60 18.02
C TRP A 133 -14.52 -0.70 18.60
N ASN A 134 -14.69 -1.79 17.86
CA ASN A 134 -14.04 -3.06 18.18
C ASN A 134 -12.58 -3.06 17.70
N GLY A 135 -11.85 -4.14 18.03
CA GLY A 135 -10.44 -4.28 17.64
C GLY A 135 -10.20 -4.23 16.13
N THR A 136 -11.11 -4.78 15.33
CA THR A 136 -11.00 -4.78 13.86
C THR A 136 -11.20 -3.38 13.29
N THR A 137 -12.17 -2.61 13.79
CA THR A 137 -12.38 -1.22 13.38
C THR A 137 -11.20 -0.32 13.78
N HIS A 138 -10.67 -0.49 14.99
CA HIS A 138 -9.42 0.20 15.40
C HIS A 138 -8.23 -0.20 14.53
N GLY A 139 -8.12 -1.48 14.15
CA GLY A 139 -7.12 -1.96 13.20
C GLY A 139 -7.27 -1.27 11.84
N ASN A 140 -8.49 -1.24 11.30
CA ASN A 140 -8.77 -0.70 9.99
C ASN A 140 -8.60 0.83 9.90
N ILE A 141 -8.98 1.57 10.94
CA ILE A 141 -8.91 3.04 10.92
C ILE A 141 -7.68 3.53 11.69
N THR A 142 -7.65 3.34 13.01
CA THR A 142 -6.62 3.95 13.88
C THR A 142 -5.22 3.44 13.55
N PHE A 143 -5.04 2.13 13.44
CA PHE A 143 -3.73 1.54 13.18
C PHE A 143 -3.27 1.79 11.73
N THR A 144 -4.17 1.69 10.75
CA THR A 144 -3.86 2.03 9.36
C THR A 144 -3.46 3.51 9.20
N LEU A 145 -4.15 4.45 9.85
CA LEU A 145 -3.76 5.86 9.85
C LEU A 145 -2.39 6.09 10.51
N PHE A 146 -2.08 5.34 11.56
CA PHE A 146 -0.74 5.34 12.16
C PHE A 146 0.32 4.87 11.16
N LEU A 147 0.11 3.73 10.49
CA LEU A 147 1.05 3.24 9.48
C LEU A 147 1.21 4.24 8.32
N PHE A 148 0.11 4.80 7.82
CA PHE A 148 0.13 5.86 6.81
C PHE A 148 1.00 7.04 7.25
N SER A 149 0.80 7.53 8.47
CA SER A 149 1.57 8.65 9.03
C SER A 149 3.07 8.34 9.08
N VAL A 150 3.44 7.12 9.47
CA VAL A 150 4.85 6.67 9.47
C VAL A 150 5.39 6.54 8.03
N ARG A 151 4.59 6.11 7.06
CA ARG A 151 5.00 6.09 5.64
C ARG A 151 5.27 7.50 5.12
N ILE A 152 4.41 8.47 5.46
CA ILE A 152 4.67 9.89 5.12
C ILE A 152 5.95 10.39 5.80
N ALA A 153 6.17 10.07 7.08
CA ALA A 153 7.41 10.40 7.77
C ALA A 153 8.66 9.80 7.10
N TRP A 154 8.54 8.58 6.56
CA TRP A 154 9.60 7.93 5.78
C TRP A 154 9.91 8.71 4.50
N PHE A 155 8.89 9.12 3.73
CA PHE A 155 9.09 9.91 2.51
C PHE A 155 9.68 11.30 2.79
N LEU A 156 9.30 11.91 3.91
CA LEU A 156 9.86 13.18 4.38
C LEU A 156 11.32 13.03 4.85
N GLY A 157 11.80 11.81 5.06
CA GLY A 157 13.17 11.54 5.51
C GLY A 157 13.37 11.72 7.01
N ILE A 158 12.31 11.69 7.81
CA ILE A 158 12.41 11.87 9.27
C ILE A 158 13.17 10.69 9.88
N GLY A 159 14.27 10.93 10.59
CA GLY A 159 15.05 9.88 11.26
C GLY A 159 15.80 8.92 10.32
N ARG A 160 15.99 9.27 9.04
CA ARG A 160 16.73 8.48 8.05
C ARG A 160 17.51 9.36 7.08
N ARG A 161 18.52 8.79 6.41
CA ARG A 161 19.15 9.42 5.25
C ARG A 161 18.37 9.06 3.98
N ARG A 162 18.15 10.04 3.11
CA ARG A 162 17.58 9.85 1.76
C ARG A 162 18.72 9.75 0.76
N TYR A 163 18.61 8.82 -0.18
CA TYR A 163 19.58 8.50 -1.22
C TYR A 163 19.03 8.79 -2.62
N TYR A 164 17.80 8.36 -2.90
CA TYR A 164 17.07 8.58 -4.14
C TYR A 164 16.19 9.85 -4.08
N TYR A 165 15.46 10.04 -2.97
CA TYR A 165 14.56 11.19 -2.80
C TYR A 165 15.28 12.47 -2.32
N VAL A 166 16.57 12.62 -2.65
CA VAL A 166 17.34 13.81 -2.27
C VAL A 166 16.79 15.02 -3.02
N THR A 167 16.41 16.03 -2.26
CA THR A 167 16.15 17.36 -2.82
C THR A 167 17.50 17.93 -3.23
N VAL A 168 17.83 17.91 -4.52
CA VAL A 168 19.05 18.55 -5.03
C VAL A 168 19.00 20.02 -4.57
N PRO A 169 20.00 20.52 -3.82
CA PRO A 169 20.10 21.96 -3.58
C PRO A 169 20.15 22.64 -4.96
N ARG A 170 19.34 23.69 -5.19
CA ARG A 170 19.44 24.45 -6.45
C ARG A 170 20.92 24.83 -6.64
N PRO A 171 21.54 24.52 -7.79
CA PRO A 171 22.89 24.96 -8.02
C PRO A 171 22.93 26.49 -7.89
N SER A 172 23.89 27.00 -7.12
CA SER A 172 24.17 28.44 -7.07
C SER A 172 24.45 28.92 -8.50
N LYS A 173 24.11 30.17 -8.82
CA LYS A 173 24.19 30.72 -10.19
C LYS A 173 25.52 30.44 -10.90
N SER A 174 26.62 30.30 -10.15
CA SER A 174 27.95 29.98 -10.63
C SER A 174 28.07 28.67 -11.43
N TYR A 175 27.21 27.66 -11.16
CA TYR A 175 27.28 26.36 -11.86
C TYR A 175 26.50 26.35 -13.18
N ARG A 176 25.67 27.36 -13.43
CA ARG A 176 24.78 27.43 -14.61
C ARG A 176 25.53 27.83 -15.89
N GLU A 177 26.71 28.43 -15.75
CA GLU A 177 27.55 28.81 -16.89
C GLU A 177 28.39 27.65 -17.43
N SER A 178 28.80 26.69 -16.58
CA SER A 178 29.57 25.53 -17.03
C SER A 178 28.71 24.52 -17.81
N GLU A 179 27.45 24.28 -17.39
CA GLU A 179 26.55 23.36 -18.10
C GLU A 179 26.09 23.87 -19.48
N ARG A 180 26.21 25.17 -19.77
CA ARG A 180 25.89 25.72 -21.10
C ARG A 180 26.90 25.26 -22.16
N PHE A 181 28.12 24.92 -21.76
CA PHE A 181 29.16 24.47 -22.70
C PHE A 181 29.08 22.97 -23.03
N ASP A 182 28.53 22.15 -22.14
CA ASP A 182 28.51 20.68 -22.31
C ASP A 182 27.34 20.14 -23.16
N ILE A 183 26.30 20.95 -23.42
CA ILE A 183 25.09 20.51 -24.15
C ILE A 183 25.29 20.39 -25.68
N GLN A 184 26.42 20.84 -26.25
CA GLN A 184 26.65 20.78 -27.69
C GLN A 184 27.19 19.44 -28.25
N LEU A 185 27.53 18.45 -27.41
CA LEU A 185 28.13 17.19 -27.86
C LEU A 185 27.25 15.95 -27.58
N GLY A 186 26.25 15.76 -28.45
CA GLY A 186 25.79 14.48 -29.02
C GLY A 186 25.31 13.32 -28.12
N LEU A 187 24.01 13.00 -28.19
CA LEU A 187 23.43 11.81 -28.88
C LEU A 187 22.00 11.47 -28.40
N PRO A 188 21.16 10.81 -29.24
CA PRO A 188 19.70 10.78 -29.10
C PRO A 188 19.20 9.69 -28.13
N MET A 189 18.23 10.06 -27.29
CA MET A 189 17.55 9.14 -26.38
C MET A 189 16.18 8.78 -26.95
N SER A 190 16.15 7.82 -27.88
CA SER A 190 14.92 7.11 -28.26
C SER A 190 14.80 5.85 -27.40
N PHE A 191 14.01 5.94 -26.31
CA PHE A 191 13.61 4.76 -25.55
C PHE A 191 12.31 4.21 -26.15
N VAL A 192 12.42 2.97 -26.63
CA VAL A 192 11.35 2.13 -27.15
C VAL A 192 10.53 1.60 -25.96
N CYS A 193 9.23 1.90 -25.92
CA CYS A 193 8.28 1.24 -25.03
C CYS A 193 7.67 0.03 -25.76
N ASP A 194 8.32 -1.13 -25.63
CA ASP A 194 7.73 -2.41 -26.05
C ASP A 194 7.71 -3.39 -24.87
N ASN A 195 6.61 -4.14 -24.78
CA ASN A 195 6.26 -5.19 -23.81
C ASN A 195 5.51 -4.77 -22.53
N VAL A 196 4.23 -4.43 -22.72
CA VAL A 196 3.20 -4.74 -21.73
C VAL A 196 2.78 -6.21 -21.92
N SER A 197 2.93 -7.02 -20.87
CA SER A 197 2.67 -8.47 -20.91
C SER A 197 1.18 -8.82 -21.15
N PRO A 198 0.84 -9.97 -21.78
CA PRO A 198 -0.50 -10.28 -22.30
C PRO A 198 -1.55 -10.73 -21.28
N TRP A 199 -1.25 -10.73 -19.98
CA TRP A 199 -2.07 -11.41 -18.97
C TRP A 199 -3.39 -10.70 -18.60
N TRP A 200 -3.60 -9.46 -19.05
CA TRP A 200 -4.84 -8.71 -18.80
C TRP A 200 -5.93 -8.93 -19.87
N GLY A 201 -5.63 -9.62 -20.98
CA GLY A 201 -6.56 -9.82 -22.09
C GLY A 201 -7.63 -10.89 -21.87
N TRP A 202 -7.48 -11.76 -20.86
CA TRP A 202 -8.34 -12.93 -20.67
C TRP A 202 -9.64 -12.66 -19.90
N TRP A 203 -9.77 -11.52 -19.22
CA TRP A 203 -10.99 -11.21 -18.45
C TRP A 203 -12.10 -10.53 -19.28
N TYR A 204 -11.78 -10.04 -20.48
CA TYR A 204 -12.72 -9.24 -21.29
C TYR A 204 -13.45 -10.03 -22.38
N MET A 205 -13.15 -11.31 -22.60
CA MET A 205 -13.71 -12.10 -23.72
C MET A 205 -14.79 -13.11 -23.32
N SER A 206 -15.28 -13.11 -22.08
CA SER A 206 -16.23 -14.15 -21.60
C SER A 206 -17.60 -13.63 -21.12
N GLY A 207 -17.93 -12.34 -21.31
CA GLY A 207 -19.20 -11.77 -20.85
C GLY A 207 -19.99 -11.11 -21.98
N GLY A 208 -20.91 -11.86 -22.59
CA GLY A 208 -21.85 -11.34 -23.58
C GLY A 208 -22.88 -10.38 -22.96
N ALA A 209 -22.94 -9.18 -23.53
CA ALA A 209 -24.12 -8.33 -23.76
C ALA A 209 -25.10 -7.98 -22.60
N ARG A 210 -25.08 -6.66 -22.31
CA ARG A 210 -26.22 -5.72 -22.09
C ARG A 210 -26.62 -5.30 -20.67
N SER A 211 -26.61 -3.96 -20.55
CA SER A 211 -27.34 -3.07 -19.65
C SER A 211 -26.74 -2.86 -18.26
N SER A 212 -26.70 -1.68 -17.66
CA SER A 212 -26.83 -0.28 -18.07
C SER A 212 -26.38 0.52 -16.84
N ALA A 213 -25.58 1.57 -17.06
CA ALA A 213 -25.36 2.69 -16.17
C ALA A 213 -24.90 2.41 -14.72
N LEU A 214 -23.59 2.48 -14.49
CA LEU A 214 -22.97 3.22 -13.38
C LEU A 214 -21.54 3.60 -13.81
N VAL A 215 -21.38 4.90 -14.07
CA VAL A 215 -20.18 5.60 -14.57
C VAL A 215 -19.12 5.71 -13.46
N PRO A 216 -17.81 5.81 -13.78
CA PRO A 216 -16.72 5.33 -12.94
C PRO A 216 -16.17 6.38 -11.97
N CYS A 217 -15.96 6.00 -10.71
CA CYS A 217 -15.27 6.82 -9.70
C CYS A 217 -13.75 7.01 -9.94
N CYS A 218 -13.18 6.48 -11.03
CA CYS A 218 -11.73 6.50 -11.25
C CYS A 218 -11.16 7.81 -11.83
N VAL A 219 -11.96 8.83 -12.15
CA VAL A 219 -11.47 10.00 -12.92
C VAL A 219 -11.26 11.28 -12.09
N PHE A 220 -11.70 11.36 -10.83
CA PHE A 220 -11.74 12.65 -10.12
C PHE A 220 -10.48 13.08 -9.34
N PHE A 221 -9.40 12.28 -9.31
CA PHE A 221 -8.17 12.65 -8.57
C PHE A 221 -6.97 13.04 -9.47
N CYS A 222 -7.22 13.51 -10.70
CA CYS A 222 -6.16 13.75 -11.69
C CYS A 222 -5.52 15.16 -11.65
N HIS A 223 -5.91 16.08 -10.75
CA HIS A 223 -5.49 17.49 -10.91
C HIS A 223 -4.88 18.21 -9.70
N ALA A 224 -4.44 17.48 -8.67
CA ALA A 224 -3.65 18.07 -7.58
C ALA A 224 -2.32 17.32 -7.37
N LYS A 225 -1.26 17.82 -8.02
CA LYS A 225 0.17 17.45 -7.87
C LYS A 225 0.57 16.00 -8.23
N ILE A 226 0.56 15.72 -9.54
CA ILE A 226 1.19 14.55 -10.19
C ILE A 226 2.72 14.69 -10.35
N ASP A 227 3.38 15.71 -9.79
CA ASP A 227 4.85 15.83 -9.89
C ASP A 227 5.62 14.74 -9.11
N TRP A 228 4.98 14.09 -8.14
CA TRP A 228 5.59 13.02 -7.35
C TRP A 228 5.50 11.64 -8.03
N ILE A 229 4.39 11.34 -8.72
CA ILE A 229 4.20 10.08 -9.45
C ILE A 229 5.08 10.04 -10.71
N ARG A 230 5.26 11.18 -11.39
CA ARG A 230 6.04 11.26 -12.64
C ARG A 230 7.53 10.98 -12.48
N ARG A 231 8.07 11.06 -11.26
CA ARG A 231 9.48 10.72 -10.98
C ARG A 231 9.71 9.25 -10.64
N SER A 232 8.64 8.46 -10.51
CA SER A 232 8.70 7.06 -10.05
C SER A 232 8.66 6.04 -11.20
N PHE A 233 8.37 6.47 -12.42
CA PHE A 233 8.37 5.63 -13.63
C PHE A 233 9.48 6.09 -14.58
#